data_AF-A0A0T1S5W4-F1
#
_entry.id   AF-A0A0T1S5W4-F1
#
_cell.length_a   1.000
_cell.length_b   1.000
_cell.length_c   1.000
_cell.angle_alpha   90.00
_cell.angle_beta   90.00
_cell.angle_gamma   90.00
#
_symmetry.space_group_name_H-M   'P 1'
#
loop_
_entity.id
_entity.type
_entity.pdbx_description
1 polymer ?
#
loop_
_entity_poly.entity_id
_entity_poly.type
_entity_poly.pdbx_seq_one_letter_code
_entity_poly.pdbx_strand_id
1 'polypeptide(L)'
;MFPTEGAAGVTEGGRIAYRFARPTSYASALFTLPQHAPARDGGTLLGAPVLGDYELASRGDEFIEMVRQPHARNTGHGMPDALTFRSYSDLDQALQALGQGQVDVAPMTSFSDWHLEKFTQDPRLSSRDISIFGNLEFGQECQAMRSRQDLRRALGLALDRPRLASGFPGLVTPFRSQAAVWQADATLGSRSILADPRREDMRDRINALVKKREAFRPFAPAVVAERAAEFFDPDISSPFMLETAQVKGPGLPAITHVDGSARVQTVDQDVDPLFHALLTAFGGRTGTPVLLNTSFNMRGEPIVNSAADALACFVRSRLDLLVLGDFLIRRSDVPDWCVRRLLDAAPYKVPTASESVYTFF
;
A
#
# COMPACT_ATOMS: atom_id res chain seq x y z
N MET A 1 6.18 -3.87 -32.67
CA MET A 1 6.52 -4.11 -34.09
C MET A 1 5.29 -4.79 -34.72
N PHE A 2 4.50 -4.05 -35.49
CA PHE A 2 3.22 -4.54 -36.04
C PHE A 2 3.45 -5.42 -37.28
N PRO A 3 2.51 -6.32 -37.62
CA PRO A 3 2.65 -7.24 -38.74
C PRO A 3 2.08 -6.57 -40.01
N THR A 4 2.64 -5.46 -40.45
CA THR A 4 2.38 -4.96 -41.82
C THR A 4 3.50 -5.45 -42.72
N GLU A 5 3.17 -6.19 -43.77
CA GLU A 5 4.13 -6.57 -44.80
C GLU A 5 4.33 -5.38 -45.73
N GLY A 6 5.22 -4.46 -45.33
CA GLY A 6 5.57 -3.27 -46.11
C GLY A 6 4.87 -1.98 -45.69
N ALA A 7 5.24 -0.88 -46.36
CA ALA A 7 4.62 0.44 -46.16
C ALA A 7 3.23 0.49 -46.81
N ALA A 8 2.33 1.30 -46.25
CA ALA A 8 1.03 1.57 -46.86
C ALA A 8 1.22 2.19 -48.26
N GLY A 9 0.51 1.66 -49.26
CA GLY A 9 0.57 2.18 -50.62
C GLY A 9 -0.52 3.21 -50.86
N VAL A 10 -0.15 4.40 -51.34
CA VAL A 10 -1.13 5.35 -51.89
C VAL A 10 -1.47 4.88 -53.30
N THR A 11 -2.74 4.58 -53.54
CA THR A 11 -3.25 4.21 -54.86
C THR A 11 -3.74 5.45 -55.61
N GLU A 12 -3.81 5.40 -56.94
CA GLU A 12 -4.36 6.49 -57.75
C GLU A 12 -5.78 6.86 -57.28
N GLY A 13 -6.00 8.15 -57.00
CA GLY A 13 -7.27 8.67 -56.49
C GLY A 13 -7.35 8.92 -54.96
N GLY A 14 -6.22 8.93 -54.25
CA GLY A 14 -6.17 9.31 -52.83
C GLY A 14 -6.67 8.22 -51.86
N ARG A 15 -6.84 6.99 -52.36
CA ARG A 15 -7.15 5.81 -51.56
C ARG A 15 -5.87 5.23 -50.96
N ILE A 16 -5.91 4.88 -49.69
CA ILE A 16 -4.79 4.28 -48.97
C ILE A 16 -5.05 2.78 -48.83
N ALA A 17 -4.15 1.94 -49.34
CA ALA A 17 -4.23 0.50 -49.23
C ALA A 17 -3.22 -0.03 -48.20
N TYR A 18 -3.71 -0.86 -47.26
CA TYR A 18 -2.89 -1.53 -46.24
C TYR A 18 -2.85 -3.03 -46.49
N ARG A 19 -1.65 -3.63 -46.43
CA ARG A 19 -1.46 -5.07 -46.43
C ARG A 19 -0.99 -5.53 -45.05
N PHE A 20 -1.81 -6.34 -44.39
CA PHE A 20 -1.47 -6.95 -43.11
C PHE A 20 -0.86 -8.32 -43.34
N ALA A 21 0.17 -8.68 -42.57
CA ALA A 21 0.83 -10.00 -42.64
C ALA A 21 -0.09 -11.15 -42.20
N ARG A 22 -1.20 -10.84 -41.52
CA ARG A 22 -2.21 -11.80 -41.08
C ARG A 22 -3.58 -11.12 -40.99
N PRO A 23 -4.69 -11.88 -41.08
CA PRO A 23 -6.03 -11.36 -40.82
C PRO A 23 -6.10 -10.62 -39.48
N THR A 24 -6.53 -9.36 -39.50
CA THR A 24 -6.53 -8.45 -38.34
C THR A 24 -7.91 -7.81 -38.19
N SER A 25 -8.79 -8.42 -37.40
CA SER A 25 -10.19 -7.96 -37.23
C SER A 25 -10.32 -6.61 -36.53
N TYR A 26 -9.31 -6.20 -35.76
CA TYR A 26 -9.25 -4.94 -35.03
C TYR A 26 -8.51 -3.82 -35.77
N ALA A 27 -8.30 -3.97 -37.09
CA ALA A 27 -7.54 -3.01 -37.90
C ALA A 27 -8.12 -1.59 -37.83
N SER A 28 -9.45 -1.44 -37.82
CA SER A 28 -10.12 -0.13 -37.70
C SER A 28 -9.76 0.60 -36.40
N ALA A 29 -9.71 -0.11 -35.28
CA ALA A 29 -9.33 0.45 -33.98
C ALA A 29 -7.84 0.83 -33.92
N LEU A 30 -6.97 0.17 -34.69
CA LEU A 30 -5.56 0.59 -34.77
C LEU A 30 -5.43 1.96 -35.41
N PHE A 31 -6.21 2.24 -36.46
CA PHE A 31 -6.15 3.51 -37.16
C PHE A 31 -6.71 4.70 -36.36
N THR A 32 -7.35 4.46 -35.22
CA THR A 32 -7.75 5.53 -34.28
C THR A 32 -6.67 5.88 -33.27
N LEU A 33 -5.55 5.12 -33.20
CA LEU A 33 -4.47 5.39 -32.25
C LEU A 33 -3.55 6.53 -32.73
N PRO A 34 -3.05 7.40 -31.83
CA PRO A 34 -2.21 8.54 -32.20
C PRO A 34 -0.97 8.18 -33.01
N GLN A 35 -0.37 7.01 -32.78
CA GLN A 35 0.81 6.53 -33.52
C GLN A 35 0.55 6.30 -35.03
N HIS A 36 -0.71 6.23 -35.46
CA HIS A 36 -1.13 6.09 -36.85
C HIS A 36 -1.76 7.36 -37.40
N ALA A 37 -1.77 8.44 -36.61
CA ALA A 37 -2.20 9.74 -37.10
C ALA A 37 -1.27 10.19 -38.24
N PRO A 38 -1.82 10.74 -39.33
CA PRO A 38 -1.01 11.22 -40.44
C PRO A 38 -0.10 12.37 -39.98
N ALA A 39 1.19 12.23 -40.26
CA ALA A 39 2.17 13.30 -40.11
C ALA A 39 2.58 13.83 -41.49
N ARG A 40 2.94 15.11 -41.57
CA ARG A 40 3.57 15.68 -42.77
C ARG A 40 5.06 15.35 -42.76
N ASP A 41 5.63 15.03 -43.93
CA ASP A 41 7.05 14.75 -44.06
C ASP A 41 7.91 15.89 -43.49
N GLY A 42 8.94 15.52 -42.72
CA GLY A 42 9.84 16.47 -42.05
C GLY A 42 9.31 17.08 -40.74
N GLY A 43 8.09 16.75 -40.34
CA GLY A 43 7.48 17.23 -39.10
C GLY A 43 7.92 16.42 -37.87
N THR A 44 8.44 17.09 -36.84
CA THR A 44 8.57 16.50 -35.50
C THR A 44 7.25 16.66 -34.73
N LEU A 45 6.99 15.77 -33.76
CA LEU A 45 5.80 15.78 -32.89
C LEU A 45 5.53 17.13 -32.18
N LEU A 46 6.52 18.03 -32.14
CA LEU A 46 6.48 19.32 -31.45
C LEU A 46 6.65 20.53 -32.39
N GLY A 47 6.72 20.33 -33.71
CA GLY A 47 6.94 21.42 -34.68
C GLY A 47 6.28 21.22 -36.05
N ALA A 48 5.46 20.17 -36.20
CA ALA A 48 4.72 19.89 -37.43
C ALA A 48 3.30 20.49 -37.39
N PRO A 49 2.76 20.96 -38.52
CA PRO A 49 1.33 21.28 -38.63
C PRO A 49 0.51 20.02 -38.33
N VAL A 50 -0.32 20.07 -37.28
CA VAL A 50 -1.22 18.98 -36.90
C VAL A 50 -2.53 19.07 -37.68
N LEU A 51 -3.04 17.93 -38.15
CA LEU A 51 -4.29 17.84 -38.91
C LEU A 51 -5.54 17.71 -38.02
N GLY A 52 -5.37 17.78 -36.69
CA GLY A 52 -6.45 17.68 -35.71
C GLY A 52 -7.20 19.00 -35.50
N ASP A 53 -8.25 18.97 -34.70
CA ASP A 53 -9.10 20.16 -34.46
C ASP A 53 -8.40 21.27 -33.64
N TYR A 54 -7.31 20.95 -32.92
CA TYR A 54 -6.54 21.89 -32.11
C TYR A 54 -5.05 21.82 -32.44
N GLU A 55 -4.36 22.94 -32.31
CA GLU A 55 -2.90 23.06 -32.41
C GLU A 55 -2.29 23.51 -31.08
N LEU A 56 -1.02 23.16 -30.87
CA LEU A 56 -0.25 23.58 -29.69
C LEU A 56 0.07 25.08 -29.81
N ALA A 57 -0.46 25.90 -28.91
CA ALA A 57 -0.20 27.34 -28.85
C ALA A 57 1.02 27.66 -27.99
N SER A 58 1.07 27.09 -26.79
CA SER A 58 2.16 27.31 -25.84
C SER A 58 2.36 26.10 -24.92
N ARG A 59 3.57 25.97 -24.37
CA ARG A 59 3.94 24.91 -23.43
C ARG A 59 4.94 25.44 -22.42
N GLY A 60 4.66 25.24 -21.15
CA GLY A 60 5.62 25.36 -20.06
C GLY A 60 5.92 24.00 -19.43
N ASP A 61 6.62 24.03 -18.30
CA ASP A 61 6.95 22.80 -17.55
C ASP A 61 5.70 22.16 -16.94
N GLU A 62 4.74 22.98 -16.49
CA GLU A 62 3.53 22.53 -15.78
C GLU A 62 2.23 22.80 -16.54
N PHE A 63 2.31 23.28 -17.78
CA PHE A 63 1.10 23.54 -18.56
C PHE A 63 1.29 23.34 -20.07
N ILE A 64 0.17 23.04 -20.73
CA ILE A 64 0.04 22.98 -22.18
C ILE A 64 -1.21 23.75 -22.57
N GLU A 65 -1.09 24.65 -23.55
CA GLU A 65 -2.21 25.40 -24.12
C GLU A 65 -2.39 25.04 -25.59
N MET A 66 -3.63 24.79 -25.97
CA MET A 66 -4.01 24.44 -27.33
C MET A 66 -5.14 25.35 -27.82
N VAL A 67 -5.04 25.81 -29.05
CA VAL A 67 -6.07 26.67 -29.68
C VAL A 67 -6.74 25.92 -30.82
N ARG A 68 -8.04 26.18 -31.02
CA ARG A 68 -8.78 25.56 -32.10
C ARG A 68 -8.29 26.04 -33.46
N GLN A 69 -8.13 25.10 -34.38
CA GLN A 69 -7.76 25.41 -35.75
C GLN A 69 -8.98 25.80 -36.62
N PRO A 70 -8.84 26.74 -37.57
CA PRO A 70 -9.95 27.18 -38.42
C PRO A 70 -10.59 26.07 -39.28
N HIS A 71 -9.83 25.01 -39.58
CA HIS A 71 -10.27 23.90 -40.42
C HIS A 71 -10.81 22.70 -39.61
N ALA A 72 -10.99 22.85 -38.30
CA ALA A 72 -11.57 21.84 -37.43
C ALA A 72 -12.93 21.38 -37.97
N ARG A 73 -13.08 20.07 -38.17
CA ARG A 73 -14.25 19.51 -38.89
C ARG A 73 -15.45 19.31 -37.97
N ASN A 74 -15.22 19.17 -36.66
CA ASN A 74 -16.26 19.12 -35.65
C ASN A 74 -16.71 20.54 -35.25
N THR A 75 -17.60 21.12 -36.05
CA THR A 75 -18.26 22.41 -35.73
C THR A 75 -19.55 22.23 -34.92
N GLY A 76 -20.01 20.99 -34.74
CA GLY A 76 -21.19 20.67 -33.93
C GLY A 76 -20.81 20.42 -32.47
N HIS A 77 -21.51 21.09 -31.54
CA HIS A 77 -21.49 20.93 -30.09
C HIS A 77 -20.42 21.71 -29.30
N GLY A 78 -20.50 23.04 -29.26
CA GLY A 78 -20.08 23.83 -28.08
C GLY A 78 -18.66 23.62 -27.55
N MET A 79 -17.75 23.08 -28.36
CA MET A 79 -16.36 22.86 -27.98
C MET A 79 -15.72 24.22 -27.66
N PRO A 80 -14.69 24.30 -26.81
CA PRO A 80 -14.05 25.57 -26.45
C PRO A 80 -13.03 26.05 -27.50
N ASP A 81 -12.81 27.36 -27.59
CA ASP A 81 -11.85 27.96 -28.53
C ASP A 81 -10.39 27.69 -28.12
N ALA A 82 -10.15 27.46 -26.83
CA ALA A 82 -8.87 27.10 -26.27
C ALA A 82 -9.02 26.00 -25.20
N LEU A 83 -7.98 25.19 -25.03
CA LEU A 83 -7.87 24.16 -24.01
C LEU A 83 -6.56 24.36 -23.26
N THR A 84 -6.63 24.37 -21.93
CA THR A 84 -5.46 24.47 -21.05
C THR A 84 -5.37 23.25 -20.17
N PHE A 85 -4.26 22.54 -20.26
CA PHE A 85 -3.93 21.40 -19.42
C PHE A 85 -2.88 21.84 -18.39
N ARG A 86 -3.10 21.52 -17.12
CA ARG A 86 -2.18 21.80 -16.03
C ARG A 86 -1.73 20.50 -15.37
N SER A 87 -0.45 20.44 -15.02
CA SER A 87 0.12 19.36 -14.21
C SER A 87 0.18 19.81 -12.76
N TYR A 88 -0.20 18.93 -11.85
CA TYR A 88 -0.08 19.12 -10.40
C TYR A 88 0.70 17.95 -9.82
N SER A 89 1.51 18.19 -8.79
CA SER A 89 2.32 17.15 -8.14
C SER A 89 1.49 16.18 -7.29
N ASP A 90 0.32 16.62 -6.82
CA ASP A 90 -0.59 15.83 -6.00
C ASP A 90 -2.06 16.21 -6.25
N LEU A 91 -2.96 15.35 -5.78
CA LEU A 91 -4.39 15.47 -5.98
C LEU A 91 -5.01 16.66 -5.20
N ASP A 92 -4.49 16.98 -4.01
CA ASP A 92 -5.05 18.03 -3.17
C ASP A 92 -4.87 19.41 -3.81
N GLN A 93 -3.71 19.65 -4.42
CA GLN A 93 -3.47 20.87 -5.19
C GLN A 93 -4.43 21.00 -6.38
N ALA A 94 -4.68 19.91 -7.11
CA ALA A 94 -5.62 19.92 -8.23
C ALA A 94 -7.06 20.20 -7.76
N LEU A 95 -7.49 19.61 -6.64
CA LEU A 95 -8.80 19.83 -6.05
C LEU A 95 -8.95 21.25 -5.46
N GLN A 96 -7.88 21.81 -4.89
CA GLN A 96 -7.86 23.19 -4.43
C GLN A 96 -7.98 24.17 -5.60
N ALA A 97 -7.27 23.93 -6.70
CA ALA A 97 -7.37 24.71 -7.92
C ALA A 97 -8.80 24.65 -8.51
N LEU A 98 -9.44 23.48 -8.49
CA LEU A 98 -10.85 23.32 -8.87
C LEU A 98 -11.76 24.15 -7.95
N GLY A 99 -11.54 24.10 -6.64
CA GLY A 99 -12.29 24.89 -5.65
C GLY A 99 -12.13 26.40 -5.82
N GLN A 100 -10.99 26.84 -6.35
CA GLN A 100 -10.68 28.24 -6.65
C GLN A 100 -11.13 28.66 -8.07
N GLY A 101 -11.71 27.75 -8.86
CA GLY A 101 -12.12 28.03 -10.24
C GLY A 101 -10.96 28.24 -11.22
N GLN A 102 -9.76 27.74 -10.89
CA GLN A 102 -8.58 27.83 -11.75
C GLN A 102 -8.54 26.73 -12.82
N VAL A 103 -9.28 25.64 -12.59
CA VAL A 103 -9.49 24.53 -13.53
C VAL A 103 -10.96 24.15 -13.52
N ASP A 104 -11.47 23.69 -14.67
CA ASP A 104 -12.87 23.26 -14.81
C ASP A 104 -13.09 21.81 -14.36
N VAL A 105 -12.03 20.99 -14.41
CA VAL A 105 -12.06 19.55 -14.09
C VAL A 105 -10.79 19.18 -13.36
N ALA A 106 -10.91 18.39 -12.29
CA ALA A 106 -9.80 17.71 -11.64
C ALA A 106 -10.08 16.20 -11.62
N PRO A 107 -9.04 15.34 -11.80
CA PRO A 107 -9.21 13.92 -11.58
C PRO A 107 -9.51 13.66 -10.10
N MET A 108 -10.17 12.55 -9.79
CA MET A 108 -10.29 12.04 -8.43
C MET A 108 -9.81 10.59 -8.43
N THR A 109 -9.05 10.20 -7.41
CA THR A 109 -8.63 8.82 -7.20
C THR A 109 -9.20 8.32 -5.87
N SER A 110 -9.58 7.04 -5.81
CA SER A 110 -10.26 6.43 -4.67
C SER A 110 -9.30 5.97 -3.56
N PHE A 111 -8.15 6.62 -3.39
CA PHE A 111 -7.10 6.13 -2.50
C PHE A 111 -7.17 6.66 -1.07
N SER A 112 -8.05 7.61 -0.76
CA SER A 112 -8.27 8.06 0.61
C SER A 112 -9.76 8.08 0.97
N ASP A 113 -10.07 7.60 2.17
CA ASP A 113 -11.43 7.65 2.74
C ASP A 113 -11.91 9.09 2.89
N TRP A 114 -11.00 10.02 3.18
CA TRP A 114 -11.30 11.45 3.30
C TRP A 114 -11.83 12.06 1.99
N HIS A 115 -11.19 11.76 0.85
CA HIS A 115 -11.66 12.27 -0.46
C HIS A 115 -13.01 11.63 -0.84
N LEU A 116 -13.18 10.33 -0.59
CA LEU A 116 -14.43 9.63 -0.83
C LEU A 116 -15.56 10.25 0.00
N GLU A 117 -15.41 10.36 1.32
CA GLU A 117 -16.43 10.96 2.19
C GLU A 117 -16.79 12.39 1.78
N LYS A 118 -15.77 13.20 1.44
CA LYS A 118 -15.95 14.61 1.10
C LYS A 118 -16.66 14.83 -0.23
N PHE A 119 -16.39 14.01 -1.24
CA PHE A 119 -16.86 14.24 -2.61
C PHE A 119 -17.94 13.27 -3.09
N THR A 120 -18.21 12.17 -2.39
CA THR A 120 -19.27 11.21 -2.79
C THR A 120 -20.65 11.87 -2.90
N GLN A 121 -20.88 12.94 -2.14
CA GLN A 121 -22.13 13.71 -2.18
C GLN A 121 -22.05 14.97 -3.07
N ASP A 122 -20.90 15.26 -3.69
CA ASP A 122 -20.76 16.43 -4.57
C ASP A 122 -21.50 16.17 -5.90
N PRO A 123 -22.50 16.98 -6.27
CA PRO A 123 -23.26 16.78 -7.49
C PRO A 123 -22.45 16.93 -8.78
N ARG A 124 -21.23 17.48 -8.70
CA ARG A 124 -20.29 17.59 -9.82
C ARG A 124 -19.46 16.34 -10.03
N LEU A 125 -19.44 15.42 -9.05
CA LEU A 125 -18.71 14.17 -9.17
C LEU A 125 -19.33 13.32 -10.29
N SER A 126 -18.49 12.90 -11.23
CA SER A 126 -18.88 11.92 -12.26
C SER A 126 -17.89 10.78 -12.29
N SER A 127 -18.41 9.55 -12.35
CA SER A 127 -17.60 8.34 -12.53
C SER A 127 -17.92 7.69 -13.87
N ARG A 128 -16.89 7.12 -14.50
CA ARG A 128 -17.02 6.33 -15.72
C ARG A 128 -16.16 5.10 -15.59
N ASP A 129 -16.71 3.96 -15.98
CA ASP A 129 -15.95 2.72 -16.06
C ASP A 129 -14.92 2.84 -17.17
N ILE A 130 -13.65 2.73 -16.79
CA ILE A 130 -12.52 2.69 -17.72
C ILE A 130 -11.83 1.33 -17.58
N SER A 131 -11.56 0.69 -18.71
CA SER A 131 -10.81 -0.57 -18.74
C SER A 131 -9.31 -0.27 -18.67
N ILE A 132 -8.82 0.00 -17.45
CA ILE A 132 -7.39 0.16 -17.18
C ILE A 132 -6.92 -1.04 -16.37
N PHE A 133 -5.84 -1.69 -16.83
CA PHE A 133 -5.17 -2.74 -16.10
C PHE A 133 -3.91 -2.17 -15.44
N GLY A 134 -3.89 -2.12 -14.11
CA GLY A 134 -2.68 -1.83 -13.35
C GLY A 134 -1.79 -3.07 -13.27
N ASN A 135 -0.54 -2.96 -13.73
CA ASN A 135 0.46 -4.02 -13.62
C ASN A 135 1.59 -3.57 -12.70
N LEU A 136 2.07 -4.48 -11.86
CA LEU A 136 3.33 -4.27 -11.16
C LEU A 136 4.47 -4.68 -12.08
N GLU A 137 5.20 -3.71 -12.59
CA GLU A 137 6.36 -3.94 -13.44
C GLU A 137 7.67 -3.91 -12.63
N PHE A 138 8.57 -4.83 -12.94
CA PHE A 138 9.90 -4.87 -12.32
C PHE A 138 10.90 -4.17 -13.24
N GLY A 139 11.36 -3.00 -12.81
CA GLY A 139 12.36 -2.20 -13.52
C GLY A 139 13.68 -2.95 -13.75
N GLN A 140 14.56 -2.38 -14.56
CA GLN A 140 15.83 -3.02 -14.93
C GLN A 140 16.69 -3.39 -13.71
N GLU A 141 16.65 -2.57 -12.67
CA GLU A 141 17.38 -2.76 -11.42
C GLU A 141 16.91 -3.97 -10.59
N CYS A 142 15.68 -4.43 -10.82
CA CYS A 142 15.10 -5.59 -10.13
C CYS A 142 15.50 -6.93 -10.77
N GLN A 143 16.79 -7.11 -11.08
CA GLN A 143 17.30 -8.28 -11.83
C GLN A 143 16.96 -9.62 -11.17
N ALA A 144 16.99 -9.68 -9.84
CA ALA A 144 16.58 -10.86 -9.08
C ALA A 144 15.09 -11.18 -9.25
N MET A 145 14.20 -10.18 -9.25
CA MET A 145 12.76 -10.38 -9.48
C MET A 145 12.48 -10.76 -10.94
N ARG A 146 13.20 -10.18 -11.90
CA ARG A 146 13.05 -10.49 -13.33
C ARG A 146 13.54 -11.89 -13.71
N SER A 147 14.59 -12.38 -13.07
CA SER A 147 15.15 -13.72 -13.35
C SER A 147 14.41 -14.86 -12.63
N ARG A 148 13.60 -14.55 -11.61
CA ARG A 148 13.03 -15.56 -10.71
C ARG A 148 11.50 -15.54 -10.74
N GLN A 149 10.96 -16.42 -11.59
CA GLN A 149 9.52 -16.60 -11.78
C GLN A 149 8.78 -16.90 -10.48
N ASP A 150 9.44 -17.67 -9.63
CA ASP A 150 8.95 -18.01 -8.33
C ASP A 150 8.71 -16.70 -7.55
N LEU A 151 9.71 -15.86 -7.25
CA LEU A 151 9.50 -14.60 -6.50
C LEU A 151 8.37 -13.72 -7.04
N ARG A 152 8.26 -13.57 -8.36
CA ARG A 152 7.15 -12.82 -8.99
C ARG A 152 5.79 -13.42 -8.65
N ARG A 153 5.69 -14.75 -8.64
CA ARG A 153 4.48 -15.47 -8.25
C ARG A 153 4.13 -15.26 -6.78
N ALA A 154 5.11 -15.23 -5.87
CA ALA A 154 4.77 -14.97 -4.45
C ALA A 154 4.28 -13.57 -4.27
N LEU A 155 4.93 -12.59 -4.88
CA LEU A 155 4.48 -11.21 -4.78
C LEU A 155 3.07 -11.08 -5.35
N GLY A 156 2.80 -11.69 -6.51
CA GLY A 156 1.45 -11.73 -7.08
C GLY A 156 0.41 -12.43 -6.20
N LEU A 157 0.79 -13.42 -5.38
CA LEU A 157 -0.12 -14.10 -4.45
C LEU A 157 -0.29 -13.36 -3.12
N ALA A 158 0.72 -12.59 -2.70
CA ALA A 158 0.68 -11.75 -1.51
C ALA A 158 -0.16 -10.48 -1.69
N LEU A 159 -0.49 -10.09 -2.93
CA LEU A 159 -1.34 -8.94 -3.22
C LEU A 159 -2.83 -9.28 -3.01
N ASP A 160 -3.42 -8.71 -1.95
CA ASP A 160 -4.87 -8.73 -1.70
C ASP A 160 -5.57 -7.73 -2.66
N ARG A 161 -5.77 -8.17 -3.91
CA ARG A 161 -6.34 -7.34 -4.99
C ARG A 161 -7.74 -6.80 -4.66
N PRO A 162 -8.68 -7.59 -4.10
CA PRO A 162 -9.99 -7.06 -3.71
C PRO A 162 -9.87 -5.92 -2.71
N ARG A 163 -8.95 -6.04 -1.74
CA ARG A 163 -8.73 -5.01 -0.72
C ARG A 163 -8.03 -3.76 -1.25
N LEU A 164 -7.07 -3.93 -2.16
CA LEU A 164 -6.45 -2.81 -2.88
C LEU A 164 -7.48 -2.06 -3.74
N ALA A 165 -8.42 -2.79 -4.35
CA ALA A 165 -9.48 -2.20 -5.16
C ALA A 165 -10.60 -1.55 -4.34
N SER A 166 -10.85 -2.03 -3.12
CA SER A 166 -11.98 -1.58 -2.29
C SER A 166 -11.68 -0.37 -1.40
N GLY A 167 -10.50 0.26 -1.49
CA GLY A 167 -10.12 1.36 -0.60
C GLY A 167 -10.10 0.92 0.86
N PHE A 168 -9.09 0.14 1.24
CA PHE A 168 -8.68 -0.17 2.62
C PHE A 168 -9.72 -0.18 3.78
N PRO A 169 -10.74 -1.07 3.80
CA PRO A 169 -11.55 -1.31 4.98
C PRO A 169 -11.21 -2.70 5.54
N GLY A 170 -10.18 -2.85 6.37
CA GLY A 170 -9.85 -4.21 6.79
C GLY A 170 -8.67 -4.48 7.70
N LEU A 171 -8.26 -3.57 8.59
CA LEU A 171 -7.64 -4.09 9.81
C LEU A 171 -8.78 -4.51 10.74
N VAL A 172 -8.55 -5.57 11.50
CA VAL A 172 -9.52 -6.21 12.39
C VAL A 172 -10.45 -7.16 11.63
N THR A 173 -10.11 -8.44 11.65
CA THR A 173 -11.00 -9.55 12.03
C THR A 173 -10.77 -9.78 13.53
N PRO A 174 -11.70 -10.39 14.31
CA PRO A 174 -11.40 -10.76 15.69
C PRO A 174 -10.16 -11.66 15.66
N PHE A 175 -9.05 -11.19 16.21
CA PHE A 175 -7.75 -11.87 16.15
C PHE A 175 -7.85 -13.23 16.88
N ARG A 176 -8.18 -14.29 16.14
CA ARG A 176 -8.00 -15.67 16.63
C ARG A 176 -6.56 -16.16 16.42
N SER A 177 -5.66 -15.27 16.03
CA SER A 177 -4.35 -15.56 15.45
C SER A 177 -3.34 -14.44 15.76
N GLN A 178 -2.05 -14.75 15.70
CA GLN A 178 -0.94 -13.82 15.93
C GLN A 178 -0.62 -13.02 14.64
N ALA A 179 -0.38 -11.72 14.75
CA ALA A 179 -0.02 -10.87 13.63
C ALA A 179 1.27 -10.10 13.88
N ALA A 180 2.09 -9.93 12.85
CA ALA A 180 3.20 -8.98 12.86
C ALA A 180 2.79 -7.69 12.17
N VAL A 181 3.29 -6.56 12.66
CA VAL A 181 3.18 -5.24 12.04
C VAL A 181 4.59 -4.72 11.79
N TRP A 182 4.82 -4.26 10.57
CA TRP A 182 5.99 -3.49 10.18
C TRP A 182 5.56 -2.21 9.48
N GLN A 183 6.04 -1.09 10.00
CA GLN A 183 5.96 0.26 9.47
C GLN A 183 7.33 0.92 9.68
N ALA A 184 7.65 1.92 8.86
CA ALA A 184 8.96 2.58 8.89
C ALA A 184 9.19 3.43 10.14
N ASP A 185 8.14 3.75 10.91
CA ASP A 185 8.22 4.62 12.07
C ASP A 185 8.88 3.97 13.29
N ALA A 186 9.39 4.80 14.20
CA ALA A 186 10.10 4.40 15.40
C ALA A 186 9.16 4.13 16.60
N THR A 187 7.84 4.24 16.44
CA THR A 187 6.88 4.04 17.53
C THR A 187 6.81 2.60 18.02
N LEU A 188 6.47 2.42 19.30
CA LEU A 188 6.20 1.13 19.93
C LEU A 188 4.87 0.58 19.38
N GLY A 189 4.93 -0.19 18.30
CA GLY A 189 3.75 -0.66 17.56
C GLY A 189 4.04 -0.80 16.08
N SER A 190 5.00 -0.02 15.58
CA SER A 190 5.46 -0.04 14.19
C SER A 190 6.25 -1.29 13.82
N ARG A 191 6.86 -1.99 14.79
CA ARG A 191 7.68 -3.19 14.55
C ARG A 191 7.39 -4.25 15.60
N SER A 192 6.14 -4.70 15.60
CA SER A 192 5.56 -5.46 16.71
C SER A 192 4.92 -6.77 16.27
N ILE A 193 4.93 -7.74 17.16
CA ILE A 193 4.03 -8.91 17.11
C ILE A 193 2.88 -8.61 18.06
N LEU A 194 1.69 -8.59 17.48
CA LEU A 194 0.42 -8.32 18.14
C LEU A 194 -0.40 -9.60 18.26
N ALA A 195 -1.10 -9.76 19.38
CA ALA A 195 -2.01 -10.89 19.57
C ALA A 195 -3.16 -10.57 20.53
N ASP A 196 -4.19 -11.40 20.49
CA ASP A 196 -5.32 -11.34 21.42
C ASP A 196 -4.87 -11.75 22.84
N PRO A 197 -4.92 -10.84 23.83
CA PRO A 197 -4.42 -11.12 25.16
C PRO A 197 -5.35 -12.01 25.99
N ARG A 198 -6.59 -12.24 25.53
CA ARG A 198 -7.63 -12.95 26.27
C ARG A 198 -7.47 -14.47 26.24
N ARG A 199 -6.64 -14.98 25.33
CA ARG A 199 -6.41 -16.41 25.14
C ARG A 199 -5.30 -16.92 26.06
N GLU A 200 -5.62 -17.92 26.87
CA GLU A 200 -4.65 -18.57 27.78
C GLU A 200 -3.47 -19.19 27.03
N ASP A 201 -3.70 -19.77 25.86
CA ASP A 201 -2.67 -20.44 25.07
C ASP A 201 -1.76 -19.48 24.29
N MET A 202 -2.10 -18.18 24.21
CA MET A 202 -1.42 -17.24 23.32
C MET A 202 0.02 -16.95 23.77
N ARG A 203 0.23 -16.82 25.08
CA ARG A 203 1.57 -16.65 25.66
C ARG A 203 2.48 -17.81 25.25
N ASP A 204 2.01 -19.02 25.47
CA ASP A 204 2.79 -20.24 25.23
C ASP A 204 3.04 -20.42 23.73
N ARG A 205 2.06 -20.07 22.88
CA ARG A 205 2.21 -20.08 21.42
C ARG A 205 3.29 -19.11 20.93
N ILE A 206 3.28 -17.85 21.37
CA ILE A 206 4.28 -16.85 20.96
C ILE A 206 5.67 -17.22 21.50
N ASN A 207 5.73 -17.71 22.74
CA ASN A 207 6.98 -18.22 23.33
C ASN A 207 7.53 -19.41 22.55
N ALA A 208 6.71 -20.39 22.16
CA ALA A 208 7.16 -21.55 21.41
C ALA A 208 7.59 -21.21 19.97
N LEU A 209 6.81 -20.38 19.28
CA LEU A 209 6.99 -20.12 17.85
C LEU A 209 8.06 -19.06 17.56
N VAL A 210 8.18 -18.04 18.41
CA VAL A 210 8.97 -16.84 18.09
C VAL A 210 10.11 -16.63 19.07
N LYS A 211 9.77 -16.52 20.36
CA LYS A 211 10.71 -15.98 21.37
C LYS A 211 11.59 -17.02 22.01
N LYS A 212 11.17 -18.28 22.05
CA LYS A 212 11.87 -19.41 22.70
C LYS A 212 12.42 -19.03 24.08
N ARG A 213 11.66 -18.22 24.84
CA ARG A 213 11.98 -17.79 26.21
C ARG A 213 11.21 -18.65 27.21
N GLU A 214 11.57 -18.54 28.48
CA GLU A 214 10.91 -19.27 29.55
C GLU A 214 9.40 -18.94 29.58
N ALA A 215 8.56 -19.96 29.77
CA ALA A 215 7.10 -19.84 29.66
C ALA A 215 6.47 -18.84 30.64
N PHE A 216 7.16 -18.50 31.73
CA PHE A 216 6.65 -17.62 32.78
C PHE A 216 6.78 -16.13 32.48
N ARG A 217 7.56 -15.71 31.46
CA ARG A 217 7.72 -14.29 31.12
C ARG A 217 6.51 -13.85 30.28
N PRO A 218 5.59 -13.03 30.81
CA PRO A 218 4.45 -12.55 30.03
C PRO A 218 4.89 -11.43 29.09
N PHE A 219 3.98 -11.09 28.18
CA PHE A 219 4.15 -10.03 27.22
C PHE A 219 3.50 -8.74 27.72
N ALA A 220 3.92 -7.61 27.17
CA ALA A 220 3.35 -6.33 27.55
C ALA A 220 1.99 -6.13 26.85
N PRO A 221 1.00 -5.54 27.54
CA PRO A 221 -0.20 -5.05 26.89
C PRO A 221 0.01 -3.66 26.28
N ALA A 222 -0.66 -3.40 25.17
CA ALA A 222 -0.92 -2.07 24.65
C ALA A 222 -2.42 -1.78 24.75
N VAL A 223 -2.79 -0.60 25.25
CA VAL A 223 -4.18 -0.18 25.49
C VAL A 223 -4.36 1.28 25.08
N VAL A 224 -5.55 1.66 24.61
CA VAL A 224 -5.88 3.08 24.38
C VAL A 224 -5.81 3.86 25.70
N ALA A 225 -5.14 5.00 25.70
CA ALA A 225 -4.83 5.75 26.92
C ALA A 225 -6.10 6.09 27.71
N GLU A 226 -7.16 6.51 27.04
CA GLU A 226 -8.44 6.90 27.64
C GLU A 226 -9.23 5.76 28.29
N ARG A 227 -8.83 4.50 28.07
CA ARG A 227 -9.45 3.31 28.70
C ARG A 227 -8.48 2.50 29.55
N ALA A 228 -7.25 2.98 29.79
CA ALA A 228 -6.26 2.26 30.57
C ALA A 228 -6.76 1.92 31.99
N ALA A 229 -7.41 2.89 32.65
CA ALA A 229 -7.98 2.75 34.00
C ALA A 229 -9.05 1.65 34.13
N GLU A 230 -9.69 1.23 33.03
CA GLU A 230 -10.66 0.12 33.03
C GLU A 230 -9.98 -1.23 33.25
N PHE A 231 -8.73 -1.38 32.78
CA PHE A 231 -8.01 -2.65 32.73
C PHE A 231 -6.80 -2.71 33.65
N PHE A 232 -6.30 -1.58 34.15
CA PHE A 232 -5.08 -1.50 34.94
C PHE A 232 -5.22 -0.61 36.19
N ASP A 233 -4.51 -0.95 37.27
CA ASP A 233 -4.44 -0.21 38.54
C ASP A 233 -2.99 -0.03 39.03
N PRO A 234 -2.52 1.18 39.37
CA PRO A 234 -3.21 2.45 39.22
C PRO A 234 -3.43 2.84 37.76
N ASP A 235 -4.22 3.88 37.52
CA ASP A 235 -4.27 4.54 36.22
C ASP A 235 -2.89 5.15 35.91
N ILE A 236 -2.24 4.65 34.85
CA ILE A 236 -0.88 5.03 34.48
C ILE A 236 -0.82 5.45 33.02
N SER A 237 -0.16 6.58 32.77
CA SER A 237 0.31 6.91 31.42
C SER A 237 1.70 6.29 31.24
N SER A 238 1.83 5.33 30.33
CA SER A 238 3.10 4.71 29.99
C SER A 238 3.25 4.52 28.48
N PRO A 239 3.52 5.61 27.72
CA PRO A 239 3.68 5.52 26.27
C PRO A 239 4.85 4.63 25.83
N PHE A 240 5.85 4.48 26.70
CA PHE A 240 7.11 3.81 26.42
C PHE A 240 7.23 2.41 27.02
N MET A 241 6.13 1.85 27.55
CA MET A 241 6.14 0.50 28.13
C MET A 241 7.17 0.34 29.26
N LEU A 242 7.27 1.36 30.12
CA LEU A 242 8.25 1.45 31.22
C LEU A 242 7.62 1.18 32.58
N GLU A 243 6.31 1.41 32.71
CA GLU A 243 5.59 1.31 33.98
C GLU A 243 4.85 -0.02 34.11
N THR A 244 4.70 -0.49 35.34
CA THR A 244 3.94 -1.69 35.67
C THR A 244 2.68 -1.34 36.45
N ALA A 245 1.56 -1.96 36.10
CA ALA A 245 0.30 -1.84 36.82
C ALA A 245 -0.35 -3.21 37.04
N GLN A 246 -1.22 -3.32 38.05
CA GLN A 246 -2.02 -4.49 38.34
C GLN A 246 -3.14 -4.63 37.31
N VAL A 247 -3.37 -5.83 36.79
CA VAL A 247 -4.45 -6.08 35.84
C VAL A 247 -5.78 -6.19 36.59
N LYS A 248 -6.79 -5.42 36.17
CA LYS A 248 -8.14 -5.44 36.73
C LYS A 248 -8.95 -6.60 36.13
N GLY A 249 -9.37 -7.51 37.00
CA GLY A 249 -10.30 -8.59 36.67
C GLY A 249 -9.67 -9.78 35.92
N PRO A 250 -10.36 -10.93 35.90
CA PRO A 250 -9.95 -12.09 35.12
C PRO A 250 -10.27 -11.86 33.63
N GLY A 251 -9.29 -12.04 32.74
CA GLY A 251 -9.57 -11.96 31.30
C GLY A 251 -8.41 -11.64 30.37
N LEU A 252 -7.20 -11.36 30.88
CA LEU A 252 -6.02 -11.04 30.06
C LEU A 252 -4.82 -11.96 30.34
N PRO A 253 -5.00 -13.29 30.37
CA PRO A 253 -3.98 -14.23 30.83
C PRO A 253 -2.65 -14.19 30.04
N ALA A 254 -2.65 -13.74 28.79
CA ALA A 254 -1.44 -13.73 27.98
C ALA A 254 -0.46 -12.59 28.33
N ILE A 255 -0.94 -11.55 29.03
CA ILE A 255 -0.16 -10.36 29.39
C ILE A 255 -0.01 -10.17 30.91
N THR A 256 -0.70 -10.96 31.72
CA THR A 256 -0.65 -10.90 33.18
C THR A 256 0.49 -11.77 33.74
N HIS A 257 1.31 -11.19 34.62
CA HIS A 257 2.32 -11.88 35.41
C HIS A 257 1.69 -12.76 36.50
N VAL A 258 2.48 -13.68 37.07
CA VAL A 258 2.03 -14.56 38.17
C VAL A 258 1.57 -13.76 39.40
N ASP A 259 2.11 -12.55 39.59
CA ASP A 259 1.76 -11.64 40.67
C ASP A 259 0.59 -10.68 40.33
N GLY A 260 -0.06 -10.86 39.17
CA GLY A 260 -1.18 -10.03 38.72
C GLY A 260 -0.78 -8.75 37.97
N SER A 261 0.51 -8.42 37.88
CA SER A 261 0.99 -7.21 37.21
C SER A 261 1.09 -7.35 35.67
N ALA A 262 1.26 -6.24 34.97
CA ALA A 262 1.63 -6.16 33.56
C ALA A 262 2.41 -4.86 33.29
N ARG A 263 3.36 -4.90 32.34
CA ARG A 263 4.12 -3.71 31.91
C ARG A 263 3.40 -3.01 30.76
N VAL A 264 2.62 -2.01 31.09
CA VAL A 264 1.60 -1.44 30.19
C VAL A 264 2.21 -0.46 29.20
N GLN A 265 1.72 -0.48 27.98
CA GLN A 265 1.85 0.60 27.02
C GLN A 265 0.51 1.31 26.85
N THR A 266 0.45 2.60 27.16
CA THR A 266 -0.69 3.44 26.76
C THR A 266 -0.45 4.02 25.38
N VAL A 267 -1.49 4.07 24.56
CA VAL A 267 -1.43 4.59 23.20
C VAL A 267 -2.39 5.76 23.10
N ASP A 268 -1.85 6.94 22.85
CA ASP A 268 -2.60 8.18 22.64
C ASP A 268 -2.89 8.38 21.15
N GLN A 269 -4.09 8.86 20.83
CA GLN A 269 -4.53 9.11 19.45
C GLN A 269 -3.61 10.10 18.72
N ASP A 270 -3.12 11.12 19.43
CA ASP A 270 -2.25 12.16 18.86
C ASP A 270 -0.81 11.69 18.64
N VAL A 271 -0.40 10.58 19.27
CA VAL A 271 0.97 10.04 19.19
C VAL A 271 1.08 8.94 18.15
N ASP A 272 0.16 7.98 18.15
CA ASP A 272 0.12 6.89 17.18
C ASP A 272 -1.34 6.62 16.75
N PRO A 273 -1.88 7.45 15.84
CA PRO A 273 -3.30 7.39 15.46
C PRO A 273 -3.67 6.06 14.81
N LEU A 274 -2.75 5.42 14.10
CA LEU A 274 -2.99 4.12 13.46
C LEU A 274 -3.06 3.00 14.49
N PHE A 275 -2.14 2.97 15.46
CA PHE A 275 -2.17 1.95 16.50
C PHE A 275 -3.34 2.15 17.46
N HIS A 276 -3.67 3.41 17.78
CA HIS A 276 -4.87 3.77 18.53
C HIS A 276 -6.14 3.28 17.84
N ALA A 277 -6.30 3.58 16.53
CA ALA A 277 -7.44 3.13 15.74
C ALA A 277 -7.57 1.59 15.72
N LEU A 278 -6.44 0.86 15.64
CA LEU A 278 -6.41 -0.60 15.72
C LEU A 278 -6.93 -1.11 17.07
N LEU A 279 -6.42 -0.56 18.18
CA LEU A 279 -6.85 -0.95 19.52
C LEU A 279 -8.33 -0.63 19.77
N THR A 280 -8.78 0.54 19.33
CA THR A 280 -10.19 0.98 19.38
C THR A 280 -11.09 0.03 18.60
N ALA A 281 -10.74 -0.27 17.34
CA ALA A 281 -11.49 -1.19 16.50
C ALA A 281 -11.50 -2.63 17.05
N PHE A 282 -10.39 -3.09 17.63
CA PHE A 282 -10.34 -4.37 18.33
C PHE A 282 -11.27 -4.36 19.55
N GLY A 283 -11.24 -3.31 20.36
CA GLY A 283 -12.11 -3.11 21.52
C GLY A 283 -13.59 -3.10 21.16
N GLY A 284 -13.99 -2.42 20.07
CA GLY A 284 -15.38 -2.38 19.60
C GLY A 284 -15.94 -3.76 19.24
N ARG A 285 -15.08 -4.72 18.86
CA ARG A 285 -15.50 -6.08 18.48
C ARG A 285 -15.39 -7.10 19.62
N THR A 286 -14.54 -6.83 20.60
CA THR A 286 -14.17 -7.81 21.63
C THR A 286 -14.60 -7.40 23.03
N GLY A 287 -14.96 -6.13 23.23
CA GLY A 287 -15.11 -5.51 24.54
C GLY A 287 -13.78 -5.11 25.19
N THR A 288 -12.64 -5.46 24.59
CA THR A 288 -11.31 -5.34 25.19
C THR A 288 -10.37 -4.57 24.26
N PRO A 289 -10.17 -3.25 24.42
CA PRO A 289 -9.27 -2.44 23.60
C PRO A 289 -7.78 -2.65 23.99
N VAL A 290 -7.41 -3.89 24.30
CA VAL A 290 -6.07 -4.28 24.74
C VAL A 290 -5.53 -5.32 23.78
N LEU A 291 -4.31 -5.12 23.29
CA LEU A 291 -3.57 -6.13 22.54
C LEU A 291 -2.29 -6.50 23.26
N LEU A 292 -1.88 -7.75 23.16
CA LEU A 292 -0.52 -8.14 23.47
C LEU A 292 0.42 -7.46 22.47
N ASN A 293 1.46 -6.79 22.95
CA ASN A 293 2.50 -6.16 22.15
C ASN A 293 3.89 -6.67 22.55
N THR A 294 4.63 -7.20 21.58
CA THR A 294 6.05 -7.55 21.77
C THR A 294 6.86 -7.21 20.54
N SER A 295 8.17 -7.06 20.69
CA SER A 295 9.06 -6.70 19.59
C SER A 295 8.98 -7.69 18.43
N PHE A 296 9.08 -7.23 17.18
CA PHE A 296 9.08 -8.10 16.01
C PHE A 296 10.50 -8.59 15.71
N ASN A 297 10.85 -9.74 16.27
CA ASN A 297 12.11 -10.46 16.09
C ASN A 297 12.04 -11.88 16.65
N MET A 298 12.92 -12.76 16.15
CA MET A 298 13.15 -14.07 16.76
C MET A 298 14.14 -13.97 17.92
N ARG A 299 14.24 -15.03 18.73
CA ARG A 299 15.29 -15.12 19.77
C ARG A 299 16.68 -14.93 19.17
N GLY A 300 17.45 -14.01 19.74
CA GLY A 300 18.83 -13.76 19.31
C GLY A 300 18.95 -12.88 18.07
N GLU A 301 17.85 -12.40 17.50
CA GLU A 301 17.86 -11.46 16.37
C GLU A 301 17.52 -10.04 16.85
N PRO A 302 18.04 -8.98 16.21
CA PRO A 302 17.57 -7.61 16.43
C PRO A 302 16.12 -7.44 15.96
N ILE A 303 15.47 -6.35 16.38
CA ILE A 303 14.18 -5.95 15.83
C ILE A 303 14.34 -5.74 14.31
N VAL A 304 13.36 -6.22 13.54
CA VAL A 304 13.35 -6.06 12.08
C VAL A 304 13.55 -4.59 11.69
N ASN A 305 14.40 -4.31 10.70
CA ASN A 305 14.70 -2.93 10.29
C ASN A 305 14.39 -2.65 8.82
N SER A 306 14.02 -3.68 8.05
CA SER A 306 13.63 -3.57 6.65
C SER A 306 12.44 -4.47 6.35
N ALA A 307 11.74 -4.19 5.25
CA ALA A 307 10.69 -5.06 4.75
C ALA A 307 11.18 -6.49 4.49
N ALA A 308 12.44 -6.64 4.05
CA ALA A 308 13.07 -7.95 3.87
C ALA A 308 13.25 -8.69 5.20
N ASP A 309 13.71 -8.00 6.26
CA ASP A 309 13.82 -8.58 7.60
C ASP A 309 12.44 -9.00 8.14
N ALA A 310 11.41 -8.17 7.94
CA ALA A 310 10.04 -8.45 8.33
C ALA A 310 9.47 -9.70 7.64
N LEU A 311 9.66 -9.82 6.31
CA LEU A 311 9.24 -10.99 5.54
C LEU A 311 9.99 -12.26 5.97
N ALA A 312 11.30 -12.17 6.17
CA ALA A 312 12.10 -13.30 6.64
C ALA A 312 11.67 -13.74 8.05
N CYS A 313 11.49 -12.78 8.96
CA CYS A 313 11.04 -13.04 10.32
C CYS A 313 9.64 -13.67 10.32
N PHE A 314 8.69 -13.11 9.57
CA PHE A 314 7.34 -13.65 9.39
C PHE A 314 7.35 -15.11 8.91
N VAL A 315 8.19 -15.41 7.92
CA VAL A 315 8.29 -16.75 7.36
C VAL A 315 8.92 -17.75 8.36
N ARG A 316 9.95 -17.34 9.10
CA ARG A 316 10.64 -18.18 10.11
C ARG A 316 9.77 -18.45 11.33
N SER A 317 9.11 -17.42 11.83
CA SER A 317 8.29 -17.43 13.05
C SER A 317 6.97 -18.16 12.90
N ARG A 318 6.53 -18.45 11.66
CA ARG A 318 5.21 -19.03 11.37
C ARG A 318 4.07 -18.22 12.01
N LEU A 319 4.22 -16.89 12.02
CA LEU A 319 3.13 -15.97 12.33
C LEU A 319 1.99 -16.17 11.32
N ASP A 320 0.75 -15.92 11.75
CA ASP A 320 -0.42 -16.20 10.92
C ASP A 320 -0.65 -15.08 9.89
N LEU A 321 -0.31 -13.85 10.27
CA LEU A 321 -0.52 -12.64 9.48
C LEU A 321 0.68 -11.68 9.60
N LEU A 322 1.02 -11.00 8.51
CA LEU A 322 1.96 -9.87 8.48
C LEU A 322 1.26 -8.67 7.84
N VAL A 323 1.25 -7.56 8.56
CA VAL A 323 0.94 -6.22 8.04
C VAL A 323 2.27 -5.52 7.76
N LEU A 324 2.52 -5.19 6.50
CA LEU A 324 3.76 -4.58 6.03
C LEU A 324 3.39 -3.28 5.31
N GLY A 325 3.37 -2.15 6.01
CA GLY A 325 2.73 -0.93 5.51
C GLY A 325 1.28 -1.22 5.08
N ASP A 326 0.96 -0.93 3.83
CA ASP A 326 -0.36 -1.15 3.22
C ASP A 326 -0.57 -2.58 2.68
N PHE A 327 0.29 -3.52 3.05
CA PHE A 327 0.15 -4.92 2.62
C PHE A 327 -0.27 -5.81 3.78
N LEU A 328 -1.21 -6.72 3.54
CA LEU A 328 -1.64 -7.73 4.49
C LEU A 328 -1.39 -9.12 3.90
N ILE A 329 -0.51 -9.88 4.53
CA ILE A 329 -0.01 -11.17 4.04
C ILE A 329 -0.41 -12.25 5.03
N ARG A 330 -1.28 -13.18 4.62
CA ARG A 330 -1.61 -14.35 5.44
C ARG A 330 -0.62 -15.46 5.17
N ARG A 331 -0.29 -16.23 6.20
CA ARG A 331 0.61 -17.37 6.05
C ARG A 331 0.09 -18.41 5.06
N SER A 332 -1.22 -18.64 5.04
CA SER A 332 -1.90 -19.53 4.09
C SER A 332 -1.69 -19.15 2.64
N ASP A 333 -1.43 -17.87 2.38
CA ASP A 333 -1.35 -17.30 1.04
C ASP A 333 0.11 -17.30 0.52
N VAL A 334 1.09 -17.59 1.41
CA VAL A 334 2.51 -17.68 1.05
C VAL A 334 2.84 -19.10 0.56
N PRO A 335 3.22 -19.28 -0.71
CA PRO A 335 3.56 -20.60 -1.23
C PRO A 335 4.81 -21.20 -0.58
N ASP A 336 4.87 -22.53 -0.46
CA ASP A 336 6.02 -23.25 0.11
C ASP A 336 7.35 -22.93 -0.56
N TRP A 337 7.35 -22.76 -1.88
CA TRP A 337 8.58 -22.41 -2.60
C TRP A 337 9.07 -21.01 -2.18
N CYS A 338 8.17 -20.08 -1.85
CA CYS A 338 8.51 -18.71 -1.42
C CYS A 338 9.09 -18.73 -0.02
N VAL A 339 8.47 -19.52 0.86
CA VAL A 339 8.99 -19.80 2.20
C VAL A 339 10.44 -20.27 2.12
N ARG A 340 10.73 -21.31 1.33
CA ARG A 340 12.10 -21.83 1.15
C ARG A 340 13.07 -20.74 0.70
N ARG A 341 12.66 -19.97 -0.32
CA ARG A 341 13.50 -18.93 -0.90
C ARG A 341 13.80 -17.76 0.04
N LEU A 342 12.82 -17.33 0.83
CA LEU A 342 13.02 -16.28 1.84
C LEU A 342 13.92 -16.77 2.98
N LEU A 343 13.84 -18.05 3.34
CA LEU A 343 14.74 -18.67 4.32
C LEU A 343 16.19 -18.74 3.81
N ASP A 344 16.38 -18.98 2.50
CA ASP A 344 17.72 -19.03 1.88
C ASP A 344 18.33 -17.63 1.70
N ALA A 345 17.51 -16.63 1.34
CA ALA A 345 17.97 -15.28 1.03
C ALA A 345 18.33 -14.43 2.26
N ALA A 346 17.77 -14.76 3.42
CA ALA A 346 18.04 -14.10 4.70
C ALA A 346 18.58 -15.14 5.71
N PRO A 347 19.85 -15.56 5.56
CA PRO A 347 20.44 -16.52 6.49
C PRO A 347 20.38 -15.97 7.92
N TYR A 348 20.20 -16.88 8.87
CA TYR A 348 20.12 -16.54 10.30
C TYR A 348 21.34 -15.71 10.68
N LYS A 349 21.12 -14.43 11.00
CA LYS A 349 22.18 -13.57 11.53
C LYS A 349 22.44 -14.04 12.96
N VAL A 350 23.32 -15.02 13.12
CA VAL A 350 23.92 -15.30 14.44
C VAL A 350 24.61 -14.01 14.84
N PRO A 351 24.28 -13.38 15.98
CA PRO A 351 25.08 -12.28 16.47
C PRO A 351 26.49 -12.83 16.65
N THR A 352 27.45 -12.36 15.86
CA THR A 352 28.85 -12.48 16.24
C THR A 352 28.94 -11.83 17.61
N ALA A 353 29.31 -12.61 18.63
CA ALA A 353 29.55 -12.09 19.97
C ALA A 353 30.48 -10.88 19.83
N SER A 354 29.90 -9.69 20.00
CA SER A 354 30.68 -8.49 20.25
C SER A 354 31.24 -8.69 21.65
N GLU A 355 32.54 -8.91 21.79
CA GLU A 355 33.29 -8.86 23.05
C GLU A 355 33.36 -7.44 23.63
N SER A 356 32.33 -6.63 23.40
CA SER A 356 32.30 -5.21 23.70
C SER A 356 30.91 -4.84 24.19
N VAL A 357 30.62 -5.25 25.42
CA VAL A 357 29.55 -4.67 26.24
C VAL A 357 30.05 -3.31 26.71
N TYR A 358 29.50 -2.23 26.17
CA TYR A 358 29.66 -0.89 26.71
C TYR A 358 28.27 -0.32 26.99
N THR A 359 28.12 0.30 28.17
CA THR A 359 26.93 1.05 28.59
C THR A 359 27.34 2.49 28.82
N PHE A 360 26.58 3.48 28.32
CA PHE A 360 26.63 4.86 28.82
C PHE A 360 25.30 5.58 28.56
N PHE A 361 24.77 6.12 29.67
CA PHE A 361 23.63 7.01 29.93
C PHE A 361 22.28 6.73 29.26
#